data_AF-A0A1X7EKY2-F1
#
_entry.id   AF-A0A1X7EKY2-F1
#
_cell.length_a   1.000
_cell.length_b   1.000
_cell.length_c   1.000
_cell.angle_alpha   90.00
_cell.angle_beta   90.00
_cell.angle_gamma   90.00
#
_symmetry.space_group_name_H-M   'P 1'
#
loop_
_entity.id
_entity.type
_entity.pdbx_description
1 polymer ?
#
loop_
_entity_poly.entity_id
_entity_poly.type
_entity_poly.pdbx_seq_one_letter_code
_entity_poly.pdbx_strand_id
1 'polypeptide(L)' 'MNGMSDVRLTLHSQELQAGQERAISPREISRWSLFWHRRHTRKALLHLTREQLRDVGLTSEQARQEGLKPFWRD' A
#
# COMPACT_ATOMS: atom_id res chain seq x y z
N MET A 1 -12.56 20.55 31.52
CA MET A 1 -11.45 20.49 30.54
C MET A 1 -10.83 19.08 30.65
N ASN A 2 -11.04 18.25 29.64
CA ASN A 2 -10.80 16.79 29.66
C ASN A 2 -9.32 16.43 29.44
N GLY A 3 -8.53 16.35 30.52
CA GLY A 3 -7.13 15.87 30.49
C GLY A 3 -6.96 14.35 30.28
N MET A 4 -8.04 13.59 30.08
CA MET A 4 -8.01 12.14 29.86
C MET A 4 -7.91 11.74 28.38
N SER A 5 -8.05 12.71 27.47
CA SER A 5 -7.94 12.50 26.02
C SER A 5 -6.48 12.42 25.57
N ASP A 6 -5.64 13.32 26.08
CA ASP A 6 -4.25 13.45 25.63
C ASP A 6 -3.38 12.25 26.02
N VAL A 7 -3.63 11.63 27.18
CA VAL A 7 -2.86 10.47 27.66
C VAL A 7 -3.13 9.22 26.82
N ARG A 8 -4.35 9.06 26.28
CA ARG A 8 -4.64 7.91 25.39
C ARG A 8 -4.03 8.09 24.00
N LEU A 9 -3.97 9.32 23.50
CA LEU A 9 -3.35 9.61 22.21
C LEU A 9 -1.84 9.38 22.24
N THR A 10 -1.16 9.75 23.33
CA THR A 10 0.29 9.51 23.47
C THR A 10 0.64 8.03 23.64
N LEU A 11 -0.20 7.24 24.30
CA LEU A 11 0.01 5.79 24.42
C LEU A 11 -0.21 5.08 23.08
N HIS A 12 -1.27 5.43 22.35
CA HIS A 12 -1.56 4.84 21.04
C HIS A 12 -0.52 5.24 19.98
N SER A 13 0.07 6.43 20.09
CA SER A 13 1.18 6.87 19.24
C SER A 13 2.45 6.05 19.47
N GLN A 14 2.74 5.69 20.71
CA GLN A 14 3.91 4.86 21.05
C GLN A 14 3.75 3.41 20.57
N GLU A 15 2.55 2.83 20.67
CA GLU A 15 2.26 1.50 20.11
C GLU A 15 2.33 1.48 18.58
N LEU A 16 1.87 2.55 17.91
CA LEU A 16 2.03 2.74 16.47
C LEU A 16 3.50 2.85 16.05
N GLN A 17 4.32 3.59 16.79
CA GLN A 17 5.77 3.70 16.54
C GLN A 17 6.50 2.37 16.76
N ALA A 18 6.18 1.65 17.84
CA ALA A 18 6.77 0.33 18.11
C ALA A 18 6.35 -0.73 17.06
N GLY A 19 5.16 -0.60 16.47
CA GLY A 19 4.73 -1.40 15.32
C GLY A 19 5.47 -1.03 14.02
N GLN A 20 5.78 0.26 13.82
CA GLN A 20 6.54 0.74 12.66
C GLN A 20 8.02 0.34 12.70
N GLU A 21 8.67 0.27 13.87
CA GLU A 21 10.05 -0.22 13.99
C GLU A 21 10.19 -1.72 13.64
N ARG A 22 9.10 -2.48 13.74
CA ARG A 22 8.99 -3.87 13.26
C ARG A 22 8.57 -4.00 11.80
N ALA A 23 8.36 -2.90 11.09
CA ALA A 23 8.27 -2.94 9.64
C ALA A 23 9.65 -3.37 9.12
N ILE A 24 9.76 -4.66 8.85
CA ILE A 24 10.89 -5.33 8.22
C ILE A 24 11.45 -4.38 7.17
N SER A 25 12.61 -3.78 7.47
CA SER A 25 13.34 -2.98 6.49
C SER A 25 13.39 -3.81 5.21
N PRO A 26 12.90 -3.33 4.05
CA PRO A 26 12.85 -4.15 2.86
C PRO A 26 14.27 -4.66 2.61
N ARG A 27 14.50 -5.97 2.83
CA ARG A 27 15.77 -6.64 2.53
C ARG A 27 16.18 -6.16 1.16
N GLU A 28 17.30 -5.44 1.03
CA GLU A 28 17.68 -4.64 -0.15
C GLU A 28 17.14 -5.25 -1.45
N ILE A 29 15.90 -4.91 -1.80
CA ILE A 29 15.25 -5.50 -2.96
C ILE A 29 15.89 -4.75 -4.11
N SER A 30 16.70 -5.46 -4.90
CA SER A 30 17.35 -4.88 -6.07
C SER A 30 16.36 -3.99 -6.81
N ARG A 31 16.78 -2.79 -7.21
CA ARG A 31 15.92 -1.82 -7.92
C ARG A 31 15.25 -2.46 -9.14
N TRP A 32 15.92 -3.44 -9.75
CA TRP A 32 15.37 -4.27 -10.83
C TRP A 32 14.25 -5.21 -10.39
N SER A 33 14.38 -5.85 -9.22
CA SER A 33 13.32 -6.70 -8.66
C SER A 33 12.08 -5.86 -8.29
N LEU A 34 12.26 -4.69 -7.68
CA LEU A 34 11.16 -3.74 -7.43
C LEU A 34 10.50 -3.27 -8.74
N PHE A 35 11.30 -3.01 -9.77
CA PHE A 35 10.82 -2.65 -11.11
C PHE A 35 9.92 -3.75 -11.69
N TRP A 36 10.39 -4.99 -11.71
CA TRP A 36 9.61 -6.12 -12.22
C TRP A 36 8.35 -6.34 -11.39
N HIS A 37 8.47 -6.25 -10.06
CA HIS A 37 7.33 -6.40 -9.16
C HIS A 37 6.24 -5.36 -9.45
N ARG A 38 6.58 -4.06 -9.49
CA ARG A 38 5.63 -2.98 -9.82
C ARG A 38 5.00 -3.16 -11.20
N ARG A 39 5.78 -3.59 -12.20
CA ARG A 39 5.26 -3.84 -13.55
C ARG A 39 4.25 -4.99 -13.58
N HIS A 40 4.57 -6.09 -12.90
CA HIS A 40 3.70 -7.27 -12.84
C HIS A 40 2.40 -6.97 -12.10
N THR A 41 2.46 -6.33 -10.92
CA THR A 41 1.26 -6.03 -10.13
C THR A 41 0.33 -5.05 -10.84
N ARG A 42 0.85 -4.00 -11.49
CA ARG A 42 0.03 -3.09 -12.31
C ARG A 42 -0.63 -3.81 -13.48
N LYS A 43 0.09 -4.68 -14.20
CA LYS A 43 -0.51 -5.46 -15.29
C LYS A 43 -1.53 -6.48 -14.79
N ALA A 44 -1.37 -7.02 -13.59
CA ALA A 44 -2.35 -7.93 -13.00
C ALA A 44 -3.72 -7.26 -12.83
N LEU A 45 -3.78 -5.97 -12.47
CA LEU A 45 -5.03 -5.22 -12.35
C LEU A 45 -5.89 -5.23 -13.63
N LEU A 46 -5.25 -5.30 -14.81
CA LEU A 46 -5.95 -5.36 -16.09
C LEU A 46 -6.58 -6.73 -16.39
N HIS A 47 -6.15 -7.78 -15.68
CA HIS A 47 -6.62 -9.15 -15.88
C HIS A 47 -7.60 -9.59 -14.78
N LEU A 48 -7.81 -8.79 -13.73
CA LEU A 48 -8.76 -9.10 -12.67
C LEU A 48 -10.20 -8.93 -13.15
N THR A 49 -11.08 -9.81 -12.65
CA THR A 49 -12.52 -9.69 -12.90
C THR A 49 -13.12 -8.53 -12.07
N ARG A 50 -14.35 -8.13 -12.40
CA ARG A 50 -15.03 -7.04 -11.69
C ARG A 50 -15.27 -7.38 -10.21
N GLU A 51 -15.52 -8.63 -9.90
CA GLU A 51 -15.70 -9.14 -8.54
C GLU A 51 -14.38 -9.06 -7.76
N GLN A 52 -13.28 -9.55 -8.35
CA GLN A 52 -11.96 -9.49 -7.73
C GLN A 52 -11.49 -8.05 -7.50
N LEU A 53 -11.82 -7.13 -8.41
CA LEU A 53 -11.55 -5.70 -8.22
C LEU A 53 -12.34 -5.11 -7.05
N ARG A 54 -13.59 -5.56 -6.83
CA ARG A 54 -14.39 -5.15 -5.67
C ARG A 54 -13.80 -5.65 -4.36
N ASP A 55 -13.24 -6.87 -4.35
CA ASP A 55 -12.62 -7.44 -3.15
C ASP A 55 -11.41 -6.62 -2.68
N VAL A 56 -10.66 -6.03 -3.61
CA VAL A 56 -9.54 -5.10 -3.31
C VAL A 56 -9.97 -3.63 -3.24
N GLY A 57 -11.28 -3.34 -3.33
CA GLY A 57 -11.82 -1.98 -3.22
C GLY A 57 -11.52 -1.07 -4.41
N LEU A 58 -11.19 -1.61 -5.58
CA LEU A 58 -10.90 -0.86 -6.80
C LEU A 58 -12.07 -0.89 -7.78
N THR A 59 -12.27 0.23 -8.48
CA THR A 59 -13.15 0.28 -9.64
C THR A 59 -12.40 -0.17 -10.91
N SER A 60 -13.14 -0.64 -11.93
CA SER A 60 -12.54 -1.01 -13.21
C SER A 60 -11.80 0.14 -13.88
N GLU A 61 -12.25 1.38 -13.69
CA GLU A 61 -11.58 2.57 -14.21
C GLU A 61 -10.24 2.82 -13.51
N GLN A 62 -10.22 2.77 -12.17
CA GLN A 62 -8.97 2.89 -11.40
C GLN A 62 -7.98 1.79 -11.75
N ALA A 63 -8.45 0.55 -11.91
CA ALA A 63 -7.62 -0.58 -12.33
C ALA A 63 -7.01 -0.36 -13.73
N ARG A 64 -7.76 0.24 -14.67
CA ARG A 64 -7.24 0.60 -16.00
C ARG A 64 -6.24 1.74 -15.92
N GLN A 65 -6.52 2.78 -15.16
CA GLN A 65 -5.61 3.91 -14.98
C GLN A 65 -4.28 3.44 -14.39
N GLU A 66 -4.30 2.64 -13.33
CA GLU A 66 -3.10 2.08 -12.72
C GLU A 66 -2.39 1.05 -13.62
N GLY A 67 -3.13 0.17 -14.30
CA GLY A 67 -2.55 -0.86 -15.16
C GLY A 67 -1.94 -0.33 -16.47
N LEU A 68 -2.37 0.87 -16.90
CA LEU A 68 -1.83 1.58 -18.06
C LEU A 68 -0.78 2.63 -17.70
N LYS A 69 -0.58 2.95 -16.41
CA LYS A 69 0.48 3.88 -15.98
C LYS A 69 1.85 3.38 -16.47
N PRO A 70 2.69 4.28 -17.03
CA PRO A 70 4.07 3.96 -17.28
C PRO A 70 4.78 3.63 -15.96
N PHE A 71 5.74 2.71 -16.02
CA PHE A 71 6.34 2.13 -14.81
C PHE A 71 7.07 3.14 -13.90
N TRP A 72 7.50 4.28 -14.45
CA TRP A 72 8.26 5.33 -13.75
C TRP A 72 7.38 6.41 -13.09
N ARG A 73 6.05 6.35 -13.27
CA ARG A 73 5.12 7.26 -12.61
C ARG A 73 4.55 6.60 -11.36
N ASP A 74 4.64 7.33 -10.25
CA ASP A 74 3.83 7.08 -9.05
C ASP A 74 2.48 7.79 -9.24
#